data_AF-A0A8J6ZYI7-F1
#
_entry.id   AF-A0A8J6ZYI7-F1
#
_cell.length_a   1.000
_cell.length_b   1.000
_cell.length_c   1.000
_cell.angle_alpha   90.00
_cell.angle_beta   90.00
_cell.angle_gamma   90.00
#
_symmetry.space_group_name_H-M   'P 1'
#
loop_
_entity.id
_entity.type
_entity.pdbx_description
1 polymer ?
#
loop_
_entity_poly.entity_id
_entity_poly.type
_entity_poly.pdbx_seq_one_letter_code
_entity_poly.pdbx_strand_id
1 'polypeptide(L)'
;MTNKTTQLLYPSVEKLVEEIVAVNHAWKVACELFGQNSPLSISSKDLKTCLQVRLLRNYAPKQVYLIEDKEAEGEPLYSLRLREPIGNRLDAEHLPMRIAQEVLTLQELERFQNI
;
A
#
# COMPACT_ATOMS: atom_id res chain seq x y z
N MET A 1 -18.33 -7.64 23.06
CA MET A 1 -16.97 -8.21 23.10
C MET A 1 -16.56 -8.54 21.67
N THR A 2 -15.76 -7.71 21.03
CA THR A 2 -15.21 -8.00 19.70
C THR A 2 -14.17 -9.11 19.82
N ASN A 3 -14.38 -10.20 19.09
CA ASN A 3 -13.50 -11.36 19.08
C ASN A 3 -12.12 -10.95 18.49
N LYS A 4 -11.02 -11.24 19.20
CA LYS A 4 -9.63 -10.94 18.75
C LYS A 4 -9.36 -11.41 17.32
N THR A 5 -9.97 -12.53 16.90
CA THR A 5 -9.85 -13.05 15.54
C THR A 5 -10.42 -12.09 14.49
N THR A 6 -11.53 -11.41 14.79
CA THR A 6 -12.13 -10.42 13.89
C THR A 6 -11.22 -9.20 13.72
N GLN A 7 -10.55 -8.75 14.79
CA GLN A 7 -9.59 -7.63 14.71
C GLN A 7 -8.33 -7.99 13.91
N LEU A 8 -7.89 -9.26 13.95
CA LEU A 8 -6.78 -9.75 13.13
C LEU A 8 -7.14 -9.85 11.63
N LEU A 9 -8.37 -10.27 11.33
CA LEU A 9 -8.85 -10.44 9.97
C LEU A 9 -9.25 -9.10 9.32
N TYR A 10 -9.72 -8.14 10.12
CA TYR A 10 -10.13 -6.81 9.69
C TYR A 10 -9.47 -5.74 10.57
N PRO A 11 -8.14 -5.55 10.42
CA PRO A 11 -7.42 -4.48 11.12
C PRO A 11 -7.95 -3.13 10.66
N SER A 12 -7.93 -2.14 11.55
CA SER A 12 -8.35 -0.78 11.21
C SER A 12 -7.49 -0.20 10.09
N VAL A 13 -8.00 0.84 9.41
CA VAL A 13 -7.28 1.52 8.34
C VAL A 13 -5.94 2.05 8.86
N GLU A 14 -5.92 2.62 10.07
CA GLU A 14 -4.71 3.16 10.72
C GLU A 14 -3.67 2.06 10.92
N LYS A 15 -4.09 0.90 11.40
CA LYS A 15 -3.17 -0.21 11.65
C LYS A 15 -2.53 -0.71 10.36
N LEU A 16 -3.29 -0.82 9.27
CA LEU A 16 -2.74 -1.21 7.97
C LEU A 16 -1.79 -0.16 7.42
N VAL A 17 -2.10 1.13 7.57
CA VAL A 17 -1.21 2.21 7.12
C VAL A 17 0.11 2.17 7.89
N GLU A 18 0.08 2.01 9.22
CA GLU A 18 1.28 1.84 10.04
C GLU A 18 2.13 0.65 9.59
N GLU A 19 1.49 -0.50 9.32
CA GLU A 19 2.19 -1.71 8.86
C GLU A 19 2.81 -1.52 7.47
N ILE A 20 2.10 -0.90 6.52
CA ILE A 20 2.63 -0.60 5.18
C ILE A 20 3.88 0.28 5.30
N VAL A 21 3.83 1.32 6.12
CA VAL A 21 4.95 2.24 6.35
C VAL A 21 6.14 1.52 6.96
N ALA A 22 5.90 0.72 8.01
CA ALA A 22 6.95 -0.04 8.67
C ALA A 22 7.65 -1.02 7.69
N VAL A 23 6.87 -1.74 6.88
CA VAL A 23 7.41 -2.68 5.88
C VAL A 23 8.12 -1.93 4.75
N ASN A 24 7.65 -0.76 4.33
CA ASN A 24 8.34 0.09 3.35
C ASN A 24 9.70 0.55 3.85
N HIS A 25 9.81 0.96 5.13
CA HIS A 25 11.09 1.30 5.75
C HIS A 25 12.02 0.08 5.81
N ALA A 26 11.50 -1.09 6.21
CA ALA A 26 12.28 -2.32 6.21
C ALA A 26 12.80 -2.70 4.81
N TRP A 27 11.97 -2.53 3.77
CA TRP A 27 12.37 -2.73 2.37
C TRP A 27 13.50 -1.78 1.94
N LYS A 28 13.41 -0.49 2.27
CA LYS A 28 14.48 0.49 1.97
C LYS A 28 15.80 0.09 2.62
N VAL A 29 15.77 -0.27 3.91
CA VAL A 29 16.95 -0.75 4.63
C VAL A 29 17.50 -2.04 4.02
N ALA A 30 16.64 -3.00 3.65
CA ALA A 30 17.07 -4.23 3.01
C ALA A 30 17.74 -3.97 1.65
N CYS A 31 17.21 -3.03 0.85
CA CYS A 31 17.82 -2.61 -0.40
C CYS A 31 19.20 -2.00 -0.20
N GLU A 32 19.38 -1.17 0.83
CA GLU A 32 20.67 -0.55 1.16
C GLU A 32 21.71 -1.58 1.61
N LEU A 33 21.32 -2.54 2.44
CA LEU A 33 22.25 -3.52 3.02
C LEU A 33 22.57 -4.70 2.10
N PHE A 34 21.60 -5.15 1.32
CA PHE A 34 21.69 -6.41 0.57
C PHE A 34 21.49 -6.25 -0.95
N GLY A 35 21.16 -5.04 -1.41
CA GLY A 35 20.83 -4.74 -2.79
C GLY A 35 19.35 -4.98 -3.12
N GLN A 36 18.85 -4.32 -4.16
CA GLN A 36 17.44 -4.34 -4.55
C GLN A 36 16.94 -5.74 -4.96
N ASN A 37 17.82 -6.57 -5.51
CA ASN A 37 17.50 -7.92 -5.99
C ASN A 37 17.75 -9.02 -4.96
N SER A 38 18.06 -8.66 -3.70
CA SER A 38 18.23 -9.65 -2.65
C SER A 38 16.89 -10.34 -2.32
N PRO A 39 16.88 -11.60 -1.86
CA PRO A 39 15.66 -12.27 -1.42
C PRO A 39 14.90 -11.47 -0.34
N LEU A 40 15.62 -10.81 0.58
CA LEU A 40 15.01 -10.03 1.65
C LEU A 40 14.34 -8.75 1.14
N SER A 41 15.00 -8.05 0.20
CA SER A 41 14.45 -6.87 -0.47
C SER A 41 13.19 -7.23 -1.26
N ILE A 42 13.23 -8.35 -2.00
CA ILE A 42 12.09 -8.86 -2.77
C ILE A 42 10.94 -9.21 -1.83
N SER A 43 11.16 -10.05 -0.82
CA SER A 43 10.10 -10.44 0.12
C SER A 43 9.49 -9.26 0.88
N SER A 44 10.28 -8.26 1.26
CA SER A 44 9.78 -7.06 1.94
C SER A 44 8.91 -6.20 1.01
N LYS A 45 9.33 -6.04 -0.25
CA LYS A 45 8.55 -5.34 -1.28
C LYS A 45 7.23 -6.05 -1.55
N ASP A 46 7.25 -7.38 -1.66
CA ASP A 46 6.06 -8.19 -1.92
C ASP A 46 5.09 -8.12 -0.74
N LEU A 47 5.61 -8.16 0.50
CA LEU A 47 4.79 -7.96 1.70
C LEU A 47 4.15 -6.57 1.74
N LYS A 48 4.91 -5.51 1.39
CA LYS A 48 4.36 -4.16 1.26
C LYS A 48 3.19 -4.14 0.29
N THR A 49 3.38 -4.74 -0.88
CA THR A 49 2.37 -4.82 -1.94
C THR A 49 1.12 -5.55 -1.46
N CYS A 50 1.28 -6.69 -0.79
CA CYS A 50 0.17 -7.44 -0.20
C CYS A 50 -0.65 -6.59 0.80
N LEU A 51 0.02 -5.83 1.66
CA LEU A 51 -0.65 -4.94 2.62
C LEU A 51 -1.37 -3.78 1.93
N GLN A 52 -0.77 -3.18 0.90
CA GLN A 52 -1.40 -2.13 0.09
C GLN A 52 -2.66 -2.65 -0.63
N VAL A 53 -2.61 -3.84 -1.22
CA VAL A 53 -3.77 -4.49 -1.83
C VAL A 53 -4.85 -4.79 -0.79
N ARG A 54 -4.47 -5.26 0.41
CA ARG A 54 -5.42 -5.48 1.51
C ARG A 54 -6.09 -4.18 1.96
N LEU A 55 -5.33 -3.09 2.07
CA LEU A 55 -5.85 -1.76 2.39
C LEU A 55 -6.90 -1.32 1.36
N LEU A 56 -6.57 -1.38 0.07
CA LEU A 56 -7.49 -1.01 -1.02
C LEU A 56 -8.76 -1.86 -1.03
N ARG A 57 -8.64 -3.19 -0.95
CA ARG A 57 -9.80 -4.10 -1.01
C ARG A 57 -10.79 -3.92 0.15
N ASN A 58 -10.31 -3.51 1.32
CA ASN A 58 -11.16 -3.33 2.49
C ASN A 58 -11.73 -1.91 2.61
N TYR A 59 -11.01 -0.90 2.13
CA TYR A 59 -11.27 0.49 2.48
C TYR A 59 -11.50 1.43 1.29
N ALA A 60 -11.17 1.02 0.07
CA ALA A 60 -11.36 1.84 -1.12
C ALA A 60 -12.79 1.74 -1.71
N PRO A 61 -13.28 2.80 -2.36
CA PRO A 61 -12.67 4.13 -2.46
C PRO A 61 -12.98 5.05 -1.26
N LYS A 62 -13.68 4.55 -0.24
CA LYS A 62 -14.31 5.38 0.80
C LYS A 62 -13.32 6.04 1.77
N GLN A 63 -12.23 5.37 2.12
CA GLN A 63 -11.24 5.88 3.08
C GLN A 63 -9.84 6.02 2.46
N VAL A 64 -9.59 5.26 1.40
CA VAL A 64 -8.34 5.27 0.62
C VAL A 64 -8.68 5.14 -0.85
N TYR A 65 -7.90 5.74 -1.73
CA TYR A 65 -8.07 5.62 -3.18
C TYR A 65 -6.72 5.70 -3.90
N LEU A 66 -6.67 5.22 -5.13
CA LEU A 66 -5.50 5.35 -5.99
C LEU A 66 -5.58 6.67 -6.76
N ILE A 67 -4.48 7.40 -6.78
CA ILE A 67 -4.29 8.57 -7.64
C ILE A 67 -2.90 8.52 -8.25
N GLU A 68 -2.78 8.87 -9.53
CA GLU A 68 -1.49 8.98 -10.20
C GLU A 68 -0.63 10.05 -9.53
N ASP A 69 0.61 9.69 -9.19
CA ASP A 69 1.61 10.64 -8.72
C ASP A 69 2.28 11.32 -9.93
N LYS A 70 1.82 12.54 -10.23
CA LYS A 70 2.30 13.33 -11.38
C LYS A 70 3.71 13.88 -11.21
N GLU A 71 4.23 13.85 -9.99
CA GLU A 71 5.57 14.37 -9.66
C GLU A 71 6.60 13.23 -9.57
N ALA A 72 6.19 11.98 -9.82
CA ALA A 72 7.08 10.82 -9.76
C ALA A 72 8.17 10.91 -10.85
N GLU A 73 9.43 10.92 -10.43
CA GLU A 73 10.58 10.78 -11.32
C GLU A 73 10.86 9.29 -11.57
N GLY A 74 10.86 8.86 -12.85
CA GLY A 74 11.20 7.49 -13.24
C GLY A 74 9.99 6.66 -13.67
N GLU A 75 9.70 5.57 -12.95
CA GLU A 75 8.54 4.73 -13.28
C GLU A 75 7.23 5.38 -12.81
N PRO A 76 6.12 5.28 -13.56
CA PRO A 76 4.83 5.81 -13.13
C PRO A 76 4.35 5.16 -11.82
N LEU A 77 3.93 5.99 -10.86
CA LEU A 77 3.49 5.57 -9.53
C LEU A 77 2.03 5.96 -9.28
N TYR A 78 1.33 5.11 -8.55
CA TYR A 78 0.14 5.51 -7.81
C TYR A 78 0.53 5.88 -6.37
N SER A 79 -0.07 6.96 -5.87
CA SER A 79 -0.15 7.24 -4.44
C SER A 79 -1.44 6.62 -3.87
N LEU A 80 -1.33 5.87 -2.78
CA LEU A 80 -2.50 5.37 -2.03
C LEU A 80 -3.01 6.47 -1.10
N ARG A 81 -3.81 7.38 -1.63
CA ARG A 81 -4.25 8.59 -0.93
C ARG A 81 -5.30 8.28 0.13
N LEU A 82 -5.14 8.83 1.31
CA LEU A 82 -6.11 8.76 2.41
C LEU A 82 -7.13 9.91 2.27
N ARG A 83 -8.42 9.62 2.47
CA ARG A 83 -9.45 10.65 2.48
C ARG A 83 -9.36 11.54 3.72
N GLU A 84 -9.06 10.92 4.85
CA GLU A 84 -8.79 11.59 6.11
C GLU A 84 -7.33 11.33 6.51
N PRO A 85 -6.58 12.33 6.98
CA PRO A 85 -5.21 12.13 7.45
C PRO A 85 -5.14 11.12 8.59
N ILE A 86 -4.16 10.24 8.56
CA ILE A 86 -3.86 9.32 9.66
C ILE A 86 -2.52 9.73 10.26
N GLY A 87 -2.56 10.30 11.46
CA GLY A 87 -1.41 10.97 12.07
C GLY A 87 -0.97 12.16 11.21
N ASN A 88 0.29 12.15 10.76
CA ASN A 88 0.85 13.17 9.87
C ASN A 88 0.86 12.75 8.38
N ARG A 89 0.18 11.65 8.02
CA ARG A 89 0.20 11.08 6.67
C ARG A 89 -1.07 11.38 5.91
N LEU A 90 -0.89 11.70 4.63
CA LEU A 90 -1.97 11.87 3.67
C LEU A 90 -2.06 10.69 2.68
N ASP A 91 -1.11 9.76 2.73
CA ASP A 91 -1.02 8.60 1.87
C ASP A 91 -0.40 7.39 2.58
N ALA A 92 -0.67 6.21 2.03
CA ALA A 92 -0.17 4.91 2.47
C ALA A 92 0.94 4.39 1.53
N GLU A 93 1.91 5.26 1.23
CA GLU A 93 3.06 5.01 0.37
C GLU A 93 2.70 4.77 -1.12
N HIS A 94 3.73 4.82 -1.96
CA HIS A 94 3.58 4.65 -3.41
C HIS A 94 3.57 3.17 -3.84
N LEU A 95 2.82 2.90 -4.91
CA LEU A 95 2.71 1.61 -5.60
C LEU A 95 2.99 1.83 -7.09
N PRO A 96 4.00 1.18 -7.68
CA PRO A 96 4.24 1.28 -9.12
C PRO A 96 3.03 0.83 -9.94
N MET A 97 2.67 1.59 -10.97
CA MET A 97 1.49 1.29 -11.79
C MET A 97 1.60 -0.09 -12.44
N ARG A 98 2.80 -0.50 -12.86
CA ARG A 98 3.07 -1.85 -13.38
C ARG A 98 2.71 -2.94 -12.36
N ILE A 99 3.12 -2.77 -11.10
CA ILE A 99 2.79 -3.72 -10.04
C ILE A 99 1.29 -3.71 -9.74
N ALA A 100 0.65 -2.53 -9.72
CA ALA A 100 -0.79 -2.42 -9.54
C ALA A 100 -1.55 -3.22 -10.62
N GLN A 101 -1.12 -3.14 -11.88
CA GLN A 101 -1.68 -3.89 -13.00
C GLN A 101 -1.44 -5.41 -12.92
N GLU A 102 -0.38 -5.85 -12.23
CA GLU A 102 -0.08 -7.27 -12.01
C GLU A 102 -0.95 -7.88 -10.90
N VAL A 103 -1.28 -7.11 -9.86
CA VAL A 103 -1.93 -7.65 -8.64
C VAL A 103 -3.41 -7.27 -8.47
N LEU A 104 -3.89 -6.30 -9.25
CA LEU A 104 -5.28 -5.83 -9.24
C LEU A 104 -5.95 -6.10 -10.58
N THR A 105 -7.24 -6.41 -10.54
CA THR A 105 -8.05 -6.49 -11.76
C THR A 105 -8.34 -5.10 -12.33
N LEU A 106 -8.68 -5.00 -13.62
CA LEU A 106 -9.09 -3.72 -14.22
C LEU A 106 -10.29 -3.09 -13.49
N GLN A 107 -11.27 -3.91 -13.08
CA GLN A 107 -12.43 -3.46 -12.31
C GLN A 107 -12.03 -2.90 -10.95
N GLU A 108 -11.02 -3.50 -10.30
CA GLU A 108 -10.47 -2.98 -9.04
C GLU A 108 -9.75 -1.64 -9.27
N LEU A 109 -8.92 -1.55 -10.30
CA LEU A 109 -8.22 -0.31 -10.65
C LEU A 109 -9.20 0.84 -10.92
N GLU A 110 -10.23 0.62 -11.72
CA GLU A 110 -11.28 1.60 -11.97
C GLU A 110 -12.01 1.98 -10.67
N ARG A 111 -12.47 0.98 -9.90
CA ARG A 111 -13.18 1.21 -8.64
C ARG A 111 -12.33 2.00 -7.63
N PHE A 112 -11.04 1.69 -7.53
CA PHE A 112 -10.15 2.31 -6.56
C PHE A 112 -9.71 3.72 -6.98
N GLN A 113 -9.90 4.11 -8.24
CA GLN A 113 -9.65 5.46 -8.75
C GLN A 113 -10.92 6.33 -8.81
N ASN A 114 -12.11 5.78 -8.49
CA ASN A 114 -13.34 6.55 -8.45
C ASN A 114 -13.39 7.43 -7.19
N ILE A 115 -13.12 8.73 -7.38
CA ILE A 115 -13.03 9.74 -6.32
C ILE A 115 -14.40 10.31 -5.99
#